data_AF-A0A380H0F0-F1
#
_entry.id   AF-A0A380H0F0-F1
#
_cell.length_a   1.000
_cell.length_b   1.000
_cell.length_c   1.000
_cell.angle_alpha   90.00
_cell.angle_beta   90.00
_cell.angle_gamma   90.00
#
_symmetry.space_group_name_H-M   'P 1'
#
loop_
_entity.id
_entity.type
_entity.pdbx_description
1 polymer ?
#
loop_
_entity_poly.entity_id
_entity_poly.type
_entity_poly.pdbx_seq_one_letter_code
_entity_poly.pdbx_strand_id
1 'polypeptide(L)'
;MIGIFILARKTASSMLSDAIAELVRKESVLFHYLFSKNKQETDERDRVESLNLSVKISNVTQIYNSANGELFNNKEAIRYYYPSIFALEEISFMLERAMNNKHRQTITDDQMGEYLVVFENIAKHFQFQSDLNVRNMSHLPQYNYMRASLMNIQRNCAEQRKDINYTGKNTF
;
A
#
# COMPACT_ATOMS: atom_id res chain seq x y z
N MET A 1 -6.93 10.25 -31.85
CA MET A 1 -7.10 10.33 -30.39
C MET A 1 -5.98 11.19 -29.83
N ILE A 2 -6.17 12.51 -29.86
CA ILE A 2 -5.24 13.52 -29.35
C ILE A 2 -6.00 14.18 -28.20
N GLY A 3 -5.58 13.91 -26.97
CA GLY A 3 -6.27 14.32 -25.74
C GLY A 3 -6.19 13.15 -24.77
N ILE A 4 -5.34 13.14 -23.74
CA ILE A 4 -4.94 14.24 -22.86
C ILE A 4 -3.43 14.15 -22.62
N PHE A 5 -2.68 15.09 -23.23
CA PHE A 5 -1.23 15.29 -22.98
C PHE A 5 -1.00 16.53 -22.10
N ILE A 6 -1.92 16.77 -21.15
CA ILE A 6 -1.84 17.91 -20.21
C ILE A 6 -1.99 17.38 -18.79
N LEU A 7 -0.99 16.63 -18.33
CA LEU A 7 -0.64 16.51 -16.92
C LEU A 7 0.88 16.64 -16.86
N ALA A 8 1.36 17.51 -15.97
CA ALA A 8 2.76 17.89 -15.80
C ALA A 8 3.71 16.69 -15.85
N ARG A 9 4.99 16.92 -16.21
CA ARG A 9 6.10 15.96 -16.25
C ARG A 9 6.27 15.15 -14.94
N LYS A 10 5.33 14.27 -14.61
CA LYS A 10 5.46 13.21 -13.61
C LYS A 10 6.02 12.01 -14.34
N THR A 11 7.15 11.51 -13.87
CA THR A 11 7.71 10.25 -14.36
C THR A 11 6.76 9.11 -13.97
N ALA A 12 6.74 8.02 -14.75
CA ALA A 12 5.93 6.83 -14.43
C ALA A 12 6.21 6.32 -13.01
N SER A 13 7.47 6.42 -12.55
CA SER A 13 7.87 6.11 -11.18
C SER A 13 7.16 6.97 -10.13
N SER A 14 7.05 8.29 -10.34
CA SER A 14 6.32 9.18 -9.42
C SER A 14 4.81 8.91 -9.41
N MET A 15 4.22 8.62 -10.57
CA MET A 15 2.80 8.25 -10.67
C MET A 15 2.51 6.95 -9.92
N LEU A 16 3.38 5.94 -10.09
CA LEU A 16 3.26 4.67 -9.38
C LEU A 16 3.38 4.84 -7.87
N SER A 17 4.37 5.62 -7.42
CA SER A 17 4.59 5.89 -6.01
C SER A 17 3.40 6.60 -5.34
N ASP A 18 2.82 7.59 -6.01
CA ASP A 18 1.60 8.27 -5.56
C ASP A 18 0.40 7.30 -5.50
N ALA A 19 0.21 6.47 -6.52
CA ALA A 19 -0.86 5.48 -6.55
C ALA A 19 -0.73 4.44 -5.43
N ILE A 20 0.49 3.99 -5.14
CA ILE A 20 0.77 3.09 -4.00
C ILE A 20 0.42 3.79 -2.68
N ALA A 21 0.85 5.04 -2.48
CA ALA A 21 0.55 5.79 -1.27
C ALA A 21 -0.97 5.95 -1.05
N GLU A 22 -1.73 6.15 -2.12
CA GLU A 22 -3.19 6.20 -2.06
C GLU A 22 -3.83 4.85 -1.72
N LEU A 23 -3.31 3.74 -2.27
CA LEU A 23 -3.78 2.40 -1.95
C LEU A 23 -3.55 2.08 -0.47
N VAL A 24 -2.35 2.35 0.06
CA VAL A 24 -2.00 2.15 1.47
C VAL A 24 -2.97 2.92 2.39
N ARG A 25 -3.29 4.17 2.05
CA ARG A 25 -4.26 4.97 2.83
C ARG A 25 -5.67 4.43 2.74
N LYS A 26 -6.08 3.92 1.56
CA LYS A 26 -7.38 3.26 1.43
C LYS A 26 -7.46 2.02 2.31
N GLU A 27 -6.44 1.17 2.28
CA GLU A 27 -6.35 -0.03 3.12
C GLU A 27 -6.37 0.34 4.60
N SER A 28 -5.68 1.42 5.00
CA SER A 28 -5.72 1.94 6.37
C SER A 28 -7.13 2.35 6.82
N VAL A 29 -7.87 3.04 5.95
CA VAL A 29 -9.26 3.44 6.24
C VAL A 29 -10.15 2.20 6.40
N LEU A 30 -9.99 1.21 5.51
CA LEU A 30 -10.73 -0.05 5.59
C LEU A 30 -10.35 -0.87 6.80
N PHE A 31 -9.06 -0.91 7.16
CA PHE A 31 -8.59 -1.55 8.37
C PHE A 31 -9.28 -0.97 9.60
N HIS A 32 -9.33 0.36 9.71
CA HIS A 32 -10.06 1.01 10.79
C HIS A 32 -11.55 0.68 10.77
N TYR A 33 -12.20 0.81 9.61
CA TYR A 33 -13.62 0.52 9.43
C TYR A 33 -13.98 -0.92 9.85
N LEU A 34 -13.14 -1.89 9.52
CA LEU A 34 -13.38 -3.30 9.79
C LEU A 34 -13.01 -3.70 11.22
N PHE A 35 -11.90 -3.24 11.76
CA PHE A 35 -11.39 -3.78 13.03
C PHE A 35 -11.68 -2.88 14.25
N SER A 36 -12.23 -1.68 14.05
CA SER A 36 -12.63 -0.80 15.14
C SER A 36 -13.80 -1.39 15.93
N LYS A 37 -13.84 -1.10 17.25
CA LYS A 37 -15.00 -1.40 18.09
C LYS A 37 -16.23 -0.57 17.72
N ASN A 38 -16.02 0.58 17.08
CA ASN A 38 -17.09 1.45 16.63
C ASN A 38 -17.66 0.91 15.31
N LYS A 39 -18.65 0.02 15.41
CA LYS A 39 -19.28 -0.62 14.27
C LYS A 39 -20.10 0.39 13.46
N GLN A 40 -19.75 0.56 12.19
CA GLN A 40 -20.50 1.36 11.22
C GLN A 40 -20.82 0.56 9.94
N GLU A 41 -20.81 -0.77 10.07
CA GLU A 41 -20.84 -1.70 8.94
C GLU A 41 -22.26 -2.01 8.47
N THR A 42 -22.45 -2.00 7.16
CA THR A 42 -23.65 -2.50 6.47
C THR A 42 -23.24 -3.30 5.25
N ASP A 43 -24.05 -4.28 4.85
CA ASP A 43 -23.75 -5.10 3.66
C ASP A 43 -23.59 -4.26 2.38
N GLU A 44 -24.36 -3.17 2.27
CA GLU A 44 -24.26 -2.23 1.17
C GLU A 44 -22.92 -1.48 1.20
N ARG A 45 -22.52 -0.97 2.37
CA ARG A 45 -21.25 -0.27 2.54
C ARG A 45 -20.07 -1.20 2.27
N ASP A 46 -20.11 -2.43 2.77
CA ASP A 46 -19.06 -3.44 2.52
C ASP A 46 -18.87 -3.71 1.01
N ARG A 47 -19.96 -3.78 0.23
CA ARG A 47 -19.89 -3.96 -1.23
C ARG A 47 -19.26 -2.75 -1.93
N VAL A 48 -19.65 -1.54 -1.55
CA VAL A 48 -19.10 -0.30 -2.10
C VAL A 48 -17.61 -0.17 -1.77
N GLU A 49 -17.25 -0.46 -0.52
CA GLU A 49 -15.87 -0.40 -0.05
C GLU A 49 -14.98 -1.44 -0.73
N SER A 50 -15.50 -2.66 -0.95
CA SER A 50 -14.83 -3.72 -1.71
C SER A 50 -14.56 -3.28 -3.16
N LEU A 51 -15.59 -2.79 -3.88
CA LEU A 51 -15.42 -2.31 -5.25
C LEU A 51 -14.39 -1.17 -5.34
N ASN A 52 -14.46 -0.21 -4.43
CA ASN A 52 -13.53 0.92 -4.38
C ASN A 52 -12.07 0.45 -4.15
N LEU A 53 -11.87 -0.58 -3.32
CA LEU A 53 -10.58 -1.18 -3.09
C LEU A 53 -10.06 -1.87 -4.36
N SER A 54 -10.86 -2.73 -4.99
CA SER A 54 -10.46 -3.45 -6.21
C SER A 54 -10.10 -2.48 -7.36
N VAL A 55 -10.81 -1.35 -7.48
CA VAL A 55 -10.48 -0.29 -8.45
C VAL A 55 -9.11 0.33 -8.16
N LYS A 56 -8.78 0.61 -6.89
CA LYS A 56 -7.48 1.19 -6.52
C LYS A 56 -6.32 0.22 -6.76
N ILE A 57 -6.49 -1.06 -6.45
CA ILE A 57 -5.49 -2.09 -6.77
C ILE A 57 -5.28 -2.15 -8.28
N SER A 58 -6.38 -2.26 -9.05
CA SER A 58 -6.32 -2.33 -10.50
C SER A 58 -5.56 -1.13 -11.10
N ASN A 59 -5.78 0.08 -10.55
CA ASN A 59 -5.04 1.27 -10.97
C ASN A 59 -3.52 1.14 -10.70
N VAL A 60 -3.11 0.69 -9.51
CA VAL A 60 -1.69 0.46 -9.19
C VAL A 60 -1.06 -0.56 -10.14
N THR A 61 -1.73 -1.70 -10.35
CA THR A 61 -1.25 -2.78 -11.23
C THR A 61 -1.14 -2.31 -12.68
N GLN A 62 -2.12 -1.52 -13.17
CA GLN A 62 -2.08 -0.94 -14.53
C GLN A 62 -0.92 0.04 -14.68
N ILE A 63 -0.75 0.98 -13.74
CA ILE A 63 0.36 1.94 -13.78
C ILE A 63 1.70 1.19 -13.74
N TYR A 64 1.85 0.18 -12.89
CA TYR A 64 3.06 -0.65 -12.84
C TYR A 64 3.34 -1.36 -14.16
N ASN A 65 2.32 -2.01 -14.75
CA ASN A 65 2.48 -2.75 -16.01
C ASN A 65 2.81 -1.82 -17.19
N SER A 66 2.14 -0.66 -17.27
CA SER A 66 2.49 0.38 -18.24
C SER A 66 3.93 0.84 -18.04
N ALA A 67 4.31 1.17 -16.80
CA ALA A 67 5.66 1.61 -16.44
C ALA A 67 6.74 0.55 -16.75
N ASN A 68 6.42 -0.74 -16.67
CA ASN A 68 7.36 -1.81 -17.00
C ASN A 68 7.40 -2.14 -18.50
N GLY A 69 6.29 -1.94 -19.21
CA GLY A 69 6.10 -2.27 -20.63
C GLY A 69 6.66 -1.22 -21.60
N GLU A 70 6.62 0.08 -21.28
CA GLU A 70 7.26 1.10 -22.12
C GLU A 70 8.76 1.23 -21.81
N LEU A 71 9.53 1.77 -22.76
CA LEU A 71 10.95 2.11 -22.62
C LEU A 71 11.13 3.31 -21.67
N PHE A 72 10.77 3.15 -20.39
CA PHE A 72 11.09 4.14 -19.38
C PHE A 72 12.55 4.01 -18.96
N ASN A 73 13.20 5.16 -18.78
CA ASN A 73 14.64 5.25 -18.46
C ASN A 73 15.06 4.58 -17.15
N ASN A 74 14.11 4.14 -16.29
CA ASN A 74 14.44 3.59 -14.97
C ASN A 74 13.63 2.31 -14.63
N LYS A 75 13.78 1.28 -15.47
CA LYS A 75 13.17 -0.05 -15.26
C LYS A 75 13.57 -0.69 -13.93
N GLU A 76 14.80 -0.48 -13.47
CA GLU A 76 15.28 -0.94 -12.17
C GLU A 76 14.44 -0.32 -11.03
N ALA A 77 14.29 1.01 -10.98
CA ALA A 77 13.45 1.68 -9.98
C ALA A 77 12.00 1.15 -9.94
N ILE A 78 11.45 0.79 -11.09
CA ILE A 78 10.08 0.27 -11.19
C ILE A 78 9.99 -1.15 -10.61
N ARG A 79 10.95 -2.03 -10.91
CA ARG A 79 11.00 -3.40 -10.37
C ARG A 79 11.04 -3.43 -8.84
N TYR A 80 11.67 -2.45 -8.20
CA TYR A 80 11.72 -2.35 -6.73
C TYR A 80 10.34 -2.19 -6.07
N TYR A 81 9.33 -1.69 -6.78
CA TYR A 81 7.99 -1.57 -6.21
C TYR A 81 7.23 -2.89 -6.13
N TYR A 82 7.58 -3.89 -6.95
CA TYR A 82 6.79 -5.11 -7.07
C TYR A 82 6.62 -5.88 -5.74
N PRO A 83 7.66 -6.12 -4.92
CA PRO A 83 7.49 -6.79 -3.63
C PRO A 83 6.51 -6.07 -2.70
N SER A 84 6.47 -4.74 -2.73
CA SER A 84 5.54 -3.95 -1.94
C SER A 84 4.13 -3.96 -2.52
N ILE A 85 3.97 -3.90 -3.84
CA ILE A 85 2.67 -4.03 -4.53
C ILE A 85 2.05 -5.39 -4.20
N PHE A 86 2.81 -6.47 -4.31
CA PHE A 86 2.33 -7.82 -3.99
C PHE A 86 1.84 -7.93 -2.54
N ALA A 87 2.60 -7.39 -1.58
CA ALA A 87 2.18 -7.39 -0.18
C ALA A 87 0.92 -6.53 0.08
N LEU A 88 0.71 -5.47 -0.70
CA LEU A 88 -0.54 -4.69 -0.66
C LEU A 88 -1.71 -5.47 -1.26
N GLU A 89 -1.51 -6.20 -2.36
CA GLU A 89 -2.53 -7.11 -2.91
C GLU A 89 -2.96 -8.16 -1.87
N GLU A 90 -2.02 -8.71 -1.09
CA GLU A 90 -2.34 -9.60 0.03
C GLU A 90 -3.18 -8.90 1.11
N ILE A 91 -2.80 -7.69 1.52
CA ILE A 91 -3.56 -6.89 2.51
C ILE A 91 -4.99 -6.66 2.02
N SER A 92 -5.11 -6.19 0.78
CA SER A 92 -6.39 -5.97 0.14
C SER A 92 -7.27 -7.23 0.11
N PHE A 93 -6.72 -8.37 -0.30
CA PHE A 93 -7.43 -9.65 -0.27
C PHE A 93 -7.93 -10.03 1.13
N MET A 94 -7.12 -9.78 2.15
CA MET A 94 -7.52 -10.04 3.55
C MET A 94 -8.61 -9.08 4.04
N LEU A 95 -8.58 -7.81 3.62
CA LEU A 95 -9.63 -6.83 3.90
C LEU A 95 -10.95 -7.23 3.22
N GLU A 96 -10.90 -7.70 1.98
CA GLU A 96 -12.08 -8.25 1.27
C GLU A 96 -12.65 -9.48 1.97
N ARG A 97 -11.79 -10.40 2.44
CA ARG A 97 -12.23 -11.54 3.25
C ARG A 97 -12.84 -11.09 4.58
N ALA A 98 -12.30 -10.04 5.19
CA ALA A 98 -12.81 -9.47 6.44
C ALA A 98 -14.18 -8.79 6.29
N MET A 99 -14.43 -8.11 5.15
CA MET A 99 -15.75 -7.56 4.79
C MET A 99 -16.82 -8.67 4.71
N ASN A 100 -16.45 -9.85 4.20
CA ASN A 100 -17.37 -10.98 4.08
C ASN A 100 -17.48 -11.85 5.36
N ASN A 101 -16.72 -11.54 6.43
CA ASN A 101 -16.74 -12.31 7.67
C ASN A 101 -17.62 -11.65 8.74
N LYS A 102 -18.83 -12.19 8.95
CA LYS A 102 -19.77 -11.71 9.99
C LYS A 102 -19.33 -11.98 11.43
N HIS A 103 -18.31 -12.83 11.64
CA HIS A 103 -17.75 -13.17 12.95
C HIS A 103 -16.33 -12.61 13.15
N ARG A 104 -15.96 -11.59 12.38
CA ARG A 104 -14.68 -10.90 12.48
C ARG A 104 -14.48 -10.32 13.89
N GLN A 105 -13.30 -10.55 14.46
CA GLN A 105 -12.90 -9.92 15.72
C GLN A 105 -12.50 -8.46 15.51
N THR A 106 -12.82 -7.62 16.50
CA THR A 106 -12.32 -6.25 16.60
C THR A 106 -11.06 -6.19 17.46
N ILE A 107 -10.33 -5.08 17.39
CA ILE A 107 -9.11 -4.84 18.17
C ILE A 107 -9.29 -3.69 19.17
N THR A 108 -8.31 -3.47 20.04
CA THR A 108 -8.29 -2.32 20.96
C THR A 108 -7.87 -1.04 20.23
N ASP A 109 -8.23 0.12 20.78
CA ASP A 109 -7.86 1.41 20.18
C ASP A 109 -6.33 1.62 20.19
N ASP A 110 -5.63 1.12 21.21
CA ASP A 110 -4.16 1.13 21.27
C ASP A 110 -3.55 0.33 20.12
N GLN A 111 -4.06 -0.89 19.89
CA GLN A 111 -3.62 -1.73 18.78
C GLN A 111 -3.99 -1.11 17.43
N MET A 112 -5.18 -0.51 17.32
CA MET A 112 -5.57 0.24 16.12
C MET A 112 -4.59 1.38 15.83
N GLY A 113 -4.24 2.17 16.84
CA GLY A 113 -3.28 3.27 16.70
C GLY A 113 -1.91 2.80 16.23
N GLU A 114 -1.42 1.68 16.76
CA GLU A 114 -0.16 1.06 16.32
C GLU A 114 -0.16 0.76 14.82
N TYR A 115 -1.22 0.12 14.32
CA TYR A 115 -1.35 -0.25 12.91
C TYR A 115 -1.52 0.96 12.00
N LEU A 116 -2.36 1.92 12.39
CA LEU A 116 -2.60 3.14 11.59
C LEU A 116 -1.33 3.98 11.44
N VAL A 117 -0.48 4.03 12.47
CA VAL A 117 0.83 4.68 12.37
C VAL A 117 1.72 3.97 11.35
N VAL A 118 1.72 2.64 11.31
CA VAL A 118 2.50 1.87 10.31
C VAL A 118 1.97 2.13 8.89
N PHE A 119 0.67 2.07 8.67
CA PHE A 119 0.07 2.43 7.38
C PHE A 119 0.47 3.83 6.91
N GLU A 120 0.34 4.85 7.77
CA GLU A 120 0.67 6.22 7.38
C GLU A 120 2.18 6.41 7.12
N ASN A 121 3.05 5.73 7.87
CA ASN A 121 4.50 5.76 7.61
C ASN A 121 4.84 5.13 6.26
N ILE A 122 4.21 4.00 5.90
CA ILE A 122 4.36 3.38 4.58
C ILE A 122 3.86 4.34 3.49
N ALA A 123 2.68 4.94 3.66
CA ALA A 123 2.13 5.87 2.69
C ALA A 123 3.04 7.10 2.48
N LYS A 124 3.58 7.67 3.56
CA LYS A 124 4.56 8.77 3.51
C LYS A 124 5.88 8.37 2.87
N HIS A 125 6.33 7.13 3.07
CA HIS A 125 7.52 6.63 2.39
C HIS A 125 7.32 6.67 0.87
N PHE A 126 6.22 6.12 0.35
CA PHE A 126 5.95 6.17 -1.09
C PHE A 126 5.69 7.60 -1.59
N GLN A 127 4.93 8.40 -0.85
CA GLN A 127 4.59 9.77 -1.28
C GLN A 127 5.81 10.71 -1.32
N PHE A 128 6.71 10.61 -0.33
CA PHE A 128 7.80 11.57 -0.14
C PHE A 128 9.19 10.96 -0.32
N GLN A 129 9.30 9.67 -0.64
CA GLN A 129 10.57 8.92 -0.65
C GLN A 129 11.33 9.07 0.68
N SER A 130 10.55 9.16 1.77
CA SER A 130 11.05 9.47 3.12
C SER A 130 11.61 8.23 3.81
N ASP A 131 12.41 8.45 4.85
CA ASP A 131 12.90 7.35 5.68
C ASP A 131 11.75 6.64 6.40
N LEU A 132 11.73 5.31 6.29
CA LEU A 132 10.83 4.46 7.03
C LEU A 132 11.60 3.75 8.14
N ASN A 133 11.27 4.08 9.38
CA ASN A 133 11.73 3.33 10.54
C ASN A 133 10.80 2.13 10.75
N VAL A 134 11.35 0.93 10.63
CA VAL A 134 10.59 -0.31 10.82
C VAL A 134 10.06 -0.35 12.26
N ARG A 135 8.74 -0.49 12.38
CA ARG A 135 8.05 -0.67 13.65
C ARG A 135 7.56 -2.11 13.77
N ASN A 136 7.91 -2.74 14.88
CA ASN A 136 7.23 -3.97 15.27
C ASN A 136 5.78 -3.67 15.57
N MET A 137 4.91 -4.61 15.21
CA MET A 137 3.48 -4.53 15.50
C MET A 137 3.09 -5.64 16.48
N SER A 138 2.14 -5.37 17.37
CA SER A 138 1.48 -6.39 18.21
C SER A 138 0.81 -7.46 17.35
N HIS A 139 0.56 -8.64 17.91
CA HIS A 139 -0.08 -9.72 17.17
C HIS A 139 -1.54 -9.37 16.81
N LEU A 140 -1.95 -9.61 15.56
CA LEU A 140 -3.33 -9.41 15.11
C LEU A 140 -4.10 -10.74 15.12
N PRO A 141 -5.03 -10.96 16.07
CA PRO A 141 -5.83 -12.18 16.10
C PRO A 141 -6.64 -12.33 14.81
N GLN A 142 -6.80 -13.57 14.32
CA GLN A 142 -7.46 -13.93 13.05
C GLN A 142 -6.81 -13.40 11.74
N TYR A 143 -6.05 -12.31 11.78
CA TYR A 143 -5.53 -11.61 10.60
C TYR A 143 -4.01 -11.42 10.63
N ASN A 144 -3.27 -12.34 11.26
CA ASN A 144 -1.81 -12.26 11.41
C ASN A 144 -1.05 -12.18 10.07
N TYR A 145 -1.63 -12.68 8.97
CA TYR A 145 -1.06 -12.49 7.63
C TYR A 145 -1.00 -11.00 7.24
N MET A 146 -1.97 -10.18 7.64
CA MET A 146 -1.98 -8.73 7.35
C MET A 146 -0.84 -8.01 8.08
N ARG A 147 -0.58 -8.43 9.32
CA ARG A 147 0.60 -8.01 10.07
C ARG A 147 1.89 -8.41 9.34
N ALA A 148 1.97 -9.64 8.83
CA ALA A 148 3.15 -10.12 8.11
C ALA A 148 3.39 -9.32 6.82
N SER A 149 2.36 -9.06 6.01
CA SER A 149 2.46 -8.26 4.78
C SER A 149 2.86 -6.81 5.09
N LEU A 150 2.31 -6.18 6.13
CA LEU A 150 2.76 -4.86 6.61
C LEU A 150 4.23 -4.85 7.06
N MET A 151 4.68 -5.90 7.77
CA MET A 151 6.11 -6.03 8.12
C MET A 151 6.98 -6.21 6.88
N ASN A 152 6.52 -6.94 5.86
CA ASN A 152 7.24 -7.14 4.62
C ASN A 152 7.39 -5.83 3.84
N ILE A 153 6.32 -5.04 3.73
CA ILE A 153 6.38 -3.71 3.08
C ILE A 153 7.40 -2.82 3.79
N GLN A 154 7.36 -2.74 5.13
CA GLN A 154 8.32 -1.93 5.89
C GLN A 154 9.77 -2.34 5.62
N ARG A 155 10.06 -3.65 5.51
CA ARG A 155 11.40 -4.15 5.18
C ARG A 155 11.80 -3.80 3.75
N ASN A 156 10.91 -4.03 2.79
CA ASN A 156 11.15 -3.69 1.38
C ASN A 156 11.49 -2.21 1.21
N CYS A 157 10.74 -1.31 1.88
CA CYS A 157 11.00 0.13 1.88
C CYS A 157 12.38 0.49 2.48
N ALA A 158 12.78 -0.19 3.56
CA ALA A 158 14.08 0.03 4.20
C ALA A 158 15.25 -0.50 3.35
N GLU A 159 15.06 -1.59 2.62
CA GLU A 159 16.07 -2.20 1.73
C GLU A 159 16.23 -1.41 0.42
N GLN A 160 15.14 -1.00 -0.22
CA GLN A 160 15.14 -0.19 -1.44
C GLN A 160 16.05 1.05 -1.30
N ARG A 161 16.04 1.69 -0.13
CA ARG A 161 16.88 2.87 0.13
C ARG A 161 18.38 2.54 0.23
N LYS A 162 18.75 1.38 0.78
CA LYS A 162 20.17 0.97 0.87
C LYS A 162 20.77 0.84 -0.53
N ASP A 163 20.01 0.28 -1.46
CA ASP A 163 20.45 0.10 -2.85
C ASP A 163 20.54 1.43 -3.61
N ILE A 164 19.57 2.34 -3.44
CA ILE A 164 19.62 3.69 -4.04
C ILE A 164 20.84 4.47 -3.52
N ASN A 165 21.08 4.43 -2.20
CA ASN A 165 22.22 5.11 -1.59
C ASN A 165 23.58 4.49 -1.97
N TYR A 166 23.63 3.17 -2.22
CA TYR A 166 24.83 2.48 -2.70
C TYR A 166 25.14 2.86 -4.16
N THR A 167 24.13 2.90 -5.01
CA THR A 167 24.29 3.22 -6.44
C THR A 167 24.68 4.69 -6.66
N GLY A 168 24.19 5.61 -5.81
CA GLY A 168 24.56 7.03 -5.84
C GLY A 168 25.96 7.36 -5.30
N LYS A 169 26.66 6.42 -4.66
CA LYS A 169 28.05 6.59 -4.21
C LYS A 169 29.09 6.16 -5.24
N ASN A 170 28.71 5.39 -6.25
CA ASN A 170 29.60 4.89 -7.30
C ASN A 170 29.60 5.77 -8.57
N THR A 171 29.11 7.01 -8.48
CA THR A 171 28.99 7.94 -9.63
C THR A 171 29.81 9.22 -9.51
N PHE A 172 30.87 9.24 -8.69
CA PHE A 172 31.87 10.31 -8.67
C PHE A 172 33.29 9.75 -8.78
#